data_AF-A0A525W9R5-F1
#
_entry.id   AF-A0A525W9R5-F1
#
_cell.length_a   1.000
_cell.length_b   1.000
_cell.length_c   1.000
_cell.angle_alpha   90.00
_cell.angle_beta   90.00
_cell.angle_gamma   90.00
#
_symmetry.space_group_name_H-M   'P 1'
#
loop_
_entity.id
_entity.type
_entity.pdbx_description
1 polymer ?
#
loop_
_entity_poly.entity_id
_entity_poly.type
_entity_poly.pdbx_seq_one_letter_code
_entity_poly.pdbx_strand_id
1 'polypeptide(L)'
;MTDEQSMVEEFHKKFDILVQACPTAASEETKRLRIRLIQEEFDELKESMAEGNLAALAKEMADLLYVVYGTAVSYGIDMEPVFREVHRSNLSKVGGYKREDGKWVKPPTYSPAKIEPLLAMQMSAPEEAQGPLGGVEEMLRGA
;
A
#
# COMPACT_ATOMS: atom_id res chain seq x y z
N MET A 1 7.19 -6.30 -0.03
CA MET A 1 5.85 -6.05 -0.58
C MET A 1 4.89 -7.07 0.01
N THR A 2 3.71 -6.63 0.47
CA THR A 2 2.70 -7.56 1.00
C THR A 2 2.04 -8.35 -0.13
N ASP A 3 1.45 -9.49 0.21
CA ASP A 3 0.73 -10.33 -0.75
C ASP A 3 -0.40 -9.56 -1.46
N GLU A 4 -1.15 -8.73 -0.73
CA GLU A 4 -2.25 -7.93 -1.29
C GLU A 4 -1.74 -6.87 -2.27
N GLN A 5 -0.63 -6.20 -1.95
CA GLN A 5 -0.03 -5.23 -2.86
C GLN A 5 0.48 -5.91 -4.14
N SER A 6 1.03 -7.13 -4.04
CA SER A 6 1.44 -7.92 -5.20
C SER A 6 0.27 -8.33 -6.08
N MET A 7 -0.89 -8.69 -5.50
CA MET A 7 -2.11 -8.95 -6.28
C MET A 7 -2.55 -7.72 -7.09
N VAL A 8 -2.48 -6.53 -6.49
CA VAL A 8 -2.84 -5.28 -7.18
C VAL A 8 -1.80 -4.88 -8.24
N GLU A 9 -0.52 -5.13 -7.99
CA GLU A 9 0.53 -4.94 -9.00
C GLU A 9 0.31 -5.85 -10.22
N GLU A 10 -0.04 -7.12 -10.01
CA GLU A 10 -0.41 -8.04 -11.09
C GLU A 10 -1.60 -7.51 -11.89
N PHE A 11 -2.65 -7.04 -11.20
CA PHE A 11 -3.79 -6.40 -11.85
C PHE A 11 -3.35 -5.19 -12.69
N HIS A 12 -2.55 -4.28 -12.14
CA HIS A 12 -2.07 -3.12 -12.90
C HIS A 12 -1.30 -3.51 -14.16
N LYS A 13 -0.38 -4.49 -14.06
CA LYS A 13 0.39 -5.01 -15.20
C LYS A 13 -0.55 -5.59 -16.27
N LYS A 14 -1.59 -6.32 -15.85
CA LYS A 14 -2.54 -6.96 -16.75
C LYS A 14 -3.45 -5.97 -17.48
N PHE A 15 -3.79 -4.85 -16.83
CA PHE A 15 -4.72 -3.85 -17.35
C PHE A 15 -4.03 -2.57 -17.85
N ASP A 16 -2.71 -2.58 -18.03
CA ASP A 16 -1.91 -1.45 -18.50
C ASP A 16 -2.11 -0.16 -17.66
N ILE A 17 -2.18 -0.34 -16.34
CA ILE A 17 -2.28 0.73 -15.36
C ILE A 17 -0.88 1.03 -14.83
N LEU A 18 -0.56 2.32 -14.59
CA LEU A 18 0.75 2.75 -14.12
C LEU A 18 1.27 1.93 -12.92
N VAL A 19 2.44 1.31 -13.12
CA VAL A 19 3.28 0.67 -12.11
C VAL A 19 4.62 1.39 -12.11
N GLN A 20 5.14 1.74 -10.94
CA GLN A 20 6.49 2.29 -10.81
C GLN A 20 7.37 1.34 -9.99
N ALA A 21 8.62 1.18 -10.43
CA ALA A 21 9.57 0.26 -9.80
C ALA A 21 10.12 0.78 -8.47
N CYS A 22 10.11 2.10 -8.26
CA CYS A 22 10.58 2.74 -7.04
C CYS A 22 9.78 4.03 -6.74
N PRO A 23 9.85 4.56 -5.50
CA PRO A 23 9.09 5.73 -5.09
C PRO A 23 9.27 6.91 -6.04
N THR A 24 8.21 7.25 -6.76
CA THR A 24 8.23 8.28 -7.80
C THR A 24 6.90 9.05 -7.80
N ALA A 25 6.99 10.36 -8.03
CA ALA A 25 5.80 11.19 -8.13
C ALA A 25 4.98 10.83 -9.38
N ALA A 26 3.69 10.59 -9.20
CA ALA A 26 2.76 10.36 -10.32
C ALA A 26 2.38 11.67 -11.05
N SER A 27 1.85 11.55 -12.28
CA SER A 27 1.30 12.70 -13.03
C SER A 27 0.06 13.28 -12.35
N GLU A 28 -0.31 14.52 -12.69
CA GLU A 28 -1.53 15.15 -12.15
C GLU A 28 -2.82 14.41 -12.58
N GLU A 29 -2.85 13.79 -13.77
CA GLU A 29 -3.99 12.95 -14.15
C GLU A 29 -4.08 11.70 -13.26
N THR A 30 -2.94 11.05 -13.02
CA THR A 30 -2.87 9.85 -12.17
C THR A 30 -3.28 10.17 -10.74
N LYS A 31 -2.80 11.29 -10.18
CA LYS A 31 -3.21 11.77 -8.85
C LYS A 31 -4.72 11.96 -8.77
N ARG A 32 -5.31 12.66 -9.74
CA ARG A 32 -6.76 12.89 -9.80
C ARG A 32 -7.55 11.59 -9.91
N LEU A 33 -7.08 10.64 -10.70
CA LEU A 33 -7.69 9.31 -10.81
C LEU A 33 -7.66 8.58 -9.46
N ARG A 34 -6.50 8.50 -8.81
CA ARG A 34 -6.35 7.81 -7.53
C ARG A 34 -7.19 8.42 -6.41
N ILE A 35 -7.22 9.75 -6.32
CA ILE A 35 -8.09 10.46 -5.36
C ILE A 35 -9.56 10.10 -5.58
N ARG A 36 -10.01 10.09 -6.85
CA ARG A 36 -11.41 9.79 -7.18
C ARG A 36 -11.79 8.36 -6.80
N LEU A 37 -10.95 7.38 -7.13
CA LEU A 37 -11.19 5.97 -6.79
C LEU A 37 -11.23 5.74 -5.28
N ILE A 38 -10.29 6.34 -4.51
CA ILE A 38 -10.32 6.26 -3.04
C ILE A 38 -11.61 6.87 -2.48
N GLN A 39 -12.05 8.00 -3.04
CA GLN A 39 -13.28 8.65 -2.58
C GLN A 39 -14.52 7.81 -2.88
N GLU A 40 -14.59 7.20 -4.06
CA GLU A 40 -15.67 6.30 -4.48
C GLU A 40 -15.80 5.10 -3.52
N GLU A 41 -14.74 4.33 -3.30
CA GLU A 41 -14.78 3.17 -2.39
C GLU A 41 -15.04 3.58 -0.92
N PHE A 42 -14.59 4.77 -0.52
CA PHE A 42 -14.89 5.28 0.81
C PHE A 42 -16.38 5.67 0.96
N ASP A 43 -17.00 6.17 -0.10
CA ASP A 43 -18.43 6.47 -0.11
C ASP A 43 -19.26 5.17 -0.03
N GLU A 44 -18.90 4.14 -0.81
CA GLU A 44 -19.52 2.80 -0.73
C GLU A 44 -19.37 2.16 0.65
N LEU A 45 -18.18 2.28 1.26
CA LEU A 45 -17.94 1.79 2.62
C LEU A 45 -18.86 2.46 3.65
N LYS A 46 -19.10 3.77 3.54
CA LYS A 46 -20.02 4.47 4.46
C LYS A 46 -21.46 3.99 4.30
N GLU A 47 -21.89 3.74 3.07
CA GLU A 47 -23.23 3.24 2.78
C GLU A 47 -23.41 1.83 3.38
N SER A 48 -22.47 0.92 3.15
CA SER A 48 -22.53 -0.44 3.72
C SER A 48 -22.49 -0.48 5.25
N MET A 49 -21.79 0.46 5.90
CA MET A 49 -21.81 0.61 7.37
C MET A 49 -23.21 0.98 7.90
N ALA A 50 -24.02 1.71 7.14
CA ALA A 50 -25.37 2.10 7.53
C ALA A 50 -26.39 0.97 7.36
N GLU A 51 -26.16 0.05 6.42
CA GLU A 51 -27.09 -1.03 6.07
C GLU A 51 -27.03 -2.24 7.02
N GLY A 52 -25.93 -2.43 7.75
CA GLY A 52 -25.79 -3.51 8.73
C GLY A 52 -25.57 -4.91 8.13
N ASN A 53 -25.23 -5.01 6.84
CA ASN A 53 -24.84 -6.26 6.19
C ASN A 53 -23.32 -6.46 6.28
N LEU A 54 -22.88 -7.44 7.09
CA LEU A 54 -21.46 -7.71 7.32
C LEU A 54 -20.72 -8.17 6.05
N ALA A 55 -21.38 -8.87 5.12
CA ALA A 55 -20.74 -9.32 3.90
C ALA A 55 -20.46 -8.15 2.94
N ALA A 56 -21.44 -7.25 2.79
CA ALA A 56 -21.27 -6.02 2.02
C ALA A 56 -20.16 -5.15 2.65
N LEU A 57 -20.21 -4.94 3.97
CA LEU A 57 -19.19 -4.19 4.70
C LEU A 57 -17.77 -4.75 4.48
N ALA A 58 -17.61 -6.07 4.53
CA ALA A 58 -16.31 -6.72 4.33
C ALA A 58 -15.80 -6.55 2.88
N LYS A 59 -16.69 -6.59 1.88
CA LYS A 59 -16.36 -6.29 0.48
C LYS A 59 -15.87 -4.84 0.36
N GLU A 60 -16.62 -3.87 0.87
CA GLU A 60 -16.24 -2.45 0.74
C GLU A 60 -14.95 -2.11 1.50
N MET A 61 -14.65 -2.81 2.61
CA MET A 61 -13.35 -2.71 3.26
C MET A 61 -12.22 -3.22 2.37
N ALA A 62 -12.44 -4.34 1.67
CA ALA A 62 -11.44 -4.90 0.76
C ALA A 62 -11.22 -3.99 -0.45
N ASP A 63 -12.28 -3.41 -1.03
CA ASP A 63 -12.17 -2.55 -2.21
C ASP A 63 -11.46 -1.23 -1.89
N LEU A 64 -11.73 -0.64 -0.72
CA LEU A 64 -10.97 0.52 -0.24
C LEU A 64 -9.47 0.19 -0.08
N LEU A 65 -9.13 -0.97 0.48
CA LEU A 65 -7.74 -1.42 0.57
C LEU A 65 -7.13 -1.62 -0.83
N TYR A 66 -7.91 -2.17 -1.77
CA TYR A 66 -7.48 -2.43 -3.14
C TYR A 66 -7.08 -1.15 -3.87
N VAL A 67 -7.89 -0.09 -3.81
CA VAL A 67 -7.57 1.21 -4.44
C VAL A 67 -6.45 1.96 -3.72
N VAL A 68 -6.27 1.75 -2.41
CA VAL A 68 -5.12 2.27 -1.65
C VAL A 68 -3.83 1.59 -2.08
N TYR A 69 -3.81 0.26 -2.21
CA TYR A 69 -2.65 -0.46 -2.76
C TYR A 69 -2.40 -0.09 -4.22
N GLY A 70 -3.44 0.12 -5.03
CA GLY A 70 -3.29 0.61 -6.40
C GLY A 70 -2.63 1.99 -6.44
N THR A 71 -2.91 2.84 -5.45
CA THR A 71 -2.20 4.11 -5.30
C THR A 71 -0.72 3.88 -4.98
N ALA A 72 -0.40 3.00 -4.04
CA ALA A 72 0.98 2.66 -3.71
C ALA A 72 1.77 2.10 -4.91
N VAL A 73 1.16 1.22 -5.71
CA VAL A 73 1.73 0.65 -6.94
C VAL A 73 2.01 1.75 -7.99
N SER A 74 1.10 2.70 -8.19
CA SER A 74 1.32 3.83 -9.12
C SER A 74 2.38 4.83 -8.66
N TYR A 75 2.73 4.81 -7.37
CA TYR A 75 3.83 5.59 -6.81
C TYR A 75 5.10 4.76 -6.63
N GLY A 76 5.07 3.44 -6.83
CA GLY A 76 6.21 2.55 -6.60
C GLY A 76 6.64 2.46 -5.14
N ILE A 77 5.72 2.64 -4.20
CA ILE A 77 6.01 2.57 -2.77
C ILE A 77 5.70 1.17 -2.26
N ASP A 78 6.69 0.45 -1.75
CA ASP A 78 6.45 -0.79 -1.00
C ASP A 78 5.85 -0.45 0.37
N MET A 79 4.58 -0.84 0.56
CA MET A 79 3.82 -0.53 1.77
C MET A 79 4.20 -1.41 2.96
N GLU A 80 4.84 -2.56 2.76
CA GLU A 80 5.18 -3.46 3.85
C GLU A 80 6.07 -2.81 4.92
N PRO A 81 7.27 -2.27 4.60
CA PRO A 81 8.12 -1.60 5.59
C PRO A 81 7.47 -0.32 6.14
N VAL A 82 6.71 0.41 5.31
CA VAL A 82 5.97 1.62 5.71
C VAL A 82 4.93 1.29 6.76
N PHE A 83 4.10 0.27 6.53
CA PHE A 83 3.05 -0.16 7.44
C PHE A 83 3.65 -0.68 8.75
N ARG A 84 4.73 -1.48 8.69
CA ARG A 84 5.44 -1.96 9.89
C ARG A 84 5.98 -0.81 10.75
N GLU A 85 6.53 0.22 10.14
CA GLU A 85 7.05 1.39 10.87
C GLU A 85 5.91 2.24 11.48
N VAL A 86 4.80 2.41 10.76
CA VAL A 86 3.60 3.06 11.29
C VAL A 86 3.02 2.25 12.46
N HIS A 87 2.97 0.91 12.34
CA HIS A 87 2.51 0.02 13.39
C HIS A 87 3.40 0.11 14.65
N ARG A 88 4.73 0.05 14.49
CA ARG A 88 5.70 0.24 15.59
C ARG A 88 5.49 1.58 16.29
N SER A 89 5.37 2.66 15.52
CA SER A 89 5.09 4.00 16.04
C SER A 89 3.76 4.06 16.78
N ASN A 90 2.71 3.41 16.28
CA ASN A 90 1.42 3.34 16.95
C ASN A 90 1.49 2.57 18.28
N LEU A 91 2.17 1.42 18.33
CA LEU A 91 2.38 0.68 19.57
C LEU A 91 3.22 1.44 20.59
N SER A 92 4.13 2.32 20.15
CA SER A 92 4.91 3.17 21.07
C SER A 92 4.05 4.17 21.86
N LYS A 93 2.79 4.41 21.44
CA LYS A 93 1.82 5.29 22.12
C LYS A 93 1.15 4.64 23.33
N VAL A 94 1.30 3.33 23.53
CA VAL A 94 0.72 2.60 24.68
C VAL A 94 1.19 3.23 25.99
N GLY A 95 0.24 3.50 26.90
CA GLY A 95 0.50 4.18 28.17
C GLY A 95 0.39 5.72 28.11
N GLY A 96 0.06 6.30 26.95
CA GLY A 96 -0.36 7.70 26.86
C GLY A 96 -1.79 7.92 27.37
N TYR A 97 -2.11 9.15 27.73
CA TYR A 97 -3.45 9.53 28.20
C TYR A 97 -3.80 10.98 27.86
N LYS A 98 -5.09 11.31 27.87
CA LYS A 98 -5.59 12.68 27.75
C LYS A 98 -5.72 13.29 29.15
N ARG A 99 -5.13 14.46 29.37
CA ARG A 99 -5.32 15.23 30.60
C ARG A 99 -6.72 15.88 30.62
N GLU A 100 -7.15 16.31 31.80
CA GLU A 100 -8.42 17.03 32.01
C GLU A 100 -8.49 18.34 31.21
N ASP A 101 -7.35 19.00 30.97
CA ASP A 101 -7.25 20.20 30.14
C ASP A 101 -7.31 19.93 28.62
N GLY A 102 -7.57 18.67 28.24
CA GLY A 102 -7.66 18.23 26.86
C GLY A 102 -6.32 17.95 26.19
N LYS A 103 -5.18 18.23 26.84
CA LYS A 103 -3.85 17.95 26.27
C LYS A 103 -3.56 16.46 26.26
N TRP A 104 -3.19 15.92 25.10
CA TRP A 104 -2.71 14.55 24.99
C TRP A 104 -1.26 14.45 25.50
N VAL A 105 -1.01 13.55 26.43
CA VAL A 105 0.32 13.24 26.96
C VAL A 105 0.77 11.92 26.34
N LYS A 106 1.84 11.99 25.55
CA LYS A 106 2.50 10.81 25.00
C LYS A 106 3.37 10.16 26.08
N PRO A 107 3.48 8.83 26.13
CA PRO A 107 4.37 8.17 27.07
C PRO A 107 5.84 8.47 26.74
N PRO A 108 6.78 8.34 27.69
CA PRO A 108 8.22 8.46 27.42
C PRO A 108 8.73 7.49 26.35
N THR A 109 8.02 6.36 26.16
CA THR A 109 8.30 5.32 25.17
C THR A 109 7.85 5.69 23.75
N TYR A 110 7.12 6.78 23.57
CA TYR A 110 6.65 7.20 22.25
C TYR A 110 7.80 7.54 21.33
N SER A 111 7.73 7.03 20.10
CA SER A 111 8.68 7.34 19.03
C SER A 111 7.94 7.48 17.70
N PRO A 112 8.06 8.63 17.00
CA PRO A 112 7.35 8.87 15.74
C PRO A 112 7.79 7.91 14.64
N ALA A 113 6.92 7.71 13.64
CA ALA A 113 7.23 6.90 12.47
C ALA A 113 8.29 7.62 11.61
N LYS A 114 9.34 6.90 11.21
CA LYS A 114 10.42 7.42 10.37
C LYS A 114 10.27 6.87 8.94
N ILE A 115 9.54 7.61 8.11
CA ILE A 115 9.18 7.17 6.75
C ILE A 115 10.23 7.56 5.71
N GLU A 116 10.83 8.74 5.81
CA GLU A 116 11.82 9.23 4.83
C GLU A 116 12.99 8.25 4.60
N PRO A 117 13.61 7.64 5.64
CA PRO A 117 14.68 6.67 5.41
C PRO A 117 14.21 5.42 4.67
N LEU A 118 12.96 4.98 4.87
CA LEU A 118 12.40 3.81 4.19
C LEU A 118 12.17 4.10 2.70
N LEU A 119 11.65 5.29 2.37
CA LEU A 119 11.50 5.68 0.97
C LEU A 119 12.86 5.83 0.29
N ALA A 120 13.86 6.42 0.96
CA ALA A 120 15.21 6.53 0.42
C ALA A 120 15.85 5.14 0.14
N MET A 121 15.62 4.16 1.00
CA MET A 121 16.06 2.77 0.78
C MET A 121 15.36 2.15 -0.45
N GLN A 122 14.06 2.39 -0.63
CA GLN A 122 13.32 1.89 -1.79
C GLN A 122 13.75 2.56 -3.10
N MET A 123 14.24 3.81 -3.07
CA MET A 123 14.78 4.50 -4.26
C MET A 123 16.16 4.00 -4.69
N SER A 124 16.91 3.34 -3.78
CA SER A 124 18.31 2.94 -3.99
C SER A 124 18.51 1.43 -4.14
N ALA A 125 17.44 0.64 -4.06
CA ALA A 125 17.51 -0.81 -4.27
C ALA A 125 17.75 -1.12 -5.77
N PRO A 126 18.82 -1.88 -6.11
CA PRO A 126 19.03 -2.34 -7.49
C PRO A 126 17.98 -3.37 -7.91
N GLU A 127 17.64 -3.41 -9.20
CA GLU A 127 16.79 -4.45 -9.83
C GLU A 127 17.44 -5.85 -9.70
N GLU A 128 17.30 -6.51 -8.57
CA GLU A 128 17.63 -7.94 -8.44
C GLU A 128 16.35 -8.76 -8.19
N ALA A 129 15.48 -8.87 -9.20
CA ALA A 129 14.42 -9.90 -9.22
C ALA A 129 13.76 -10.14 -10.60
N GLN A 130 14.36 -9.72 -11.73
CA GLN A 130 13.93 -10.18 -13.05
C GLN A 130 14.96 -11.19 -13.56
N GLY A 131 14.86 -12.43 -13.05
CA GLY A 131 15.56 -13.56 -13.66
C GLY A 131 15.11 -13.72 -15.11
N PRO A 132 16.01 -14.08 -16.05
CA PRO A 132 15.66 -14.16 -17.46
C PRO A 132 14.55 -15.19 -17.68
N LEU A 133 13.42 -14.73 -18.22
CA LEU A 133 12.41 -15.57 -18.84
C LEU A 133 13.03 -16.26 -20.06
N GLY A 134 12.90 -17.58 -20.14
CA GLY A 134 13.01 -18.32 -21.41
C GLY A 134 14.30 -19.12 -21.60
N GLY A 135 14.40 -20.25 -20.91
CA GLY A 135 15.38 -21.30 -21.20
C GLY A 135 14.74 -22.69 -21.17
N VAL A 136 13.61 -22.87 -21.87
CA VAL A 136 12.99 -24.19 -22.05
C VAL A 136 12.55 -24.35 -23.50
N GLU A 137 13.48 -24.30 -24.44
CA GLU A 137 13.18 -24.73 -25.82
C GLU A 137 14.43 -25.16 -26.62
N GLU A 138 15.26 -26.08 -26.08
CA GLU A 138 16.21 -26.80 -26.96
C GLU A 138 16.69 -28.13 -26.36
N MET A 139 15.78 -29.10 -26.20
CA MET A 139 16.21 -30.49 -25.95
C MET A 139 15.26 -31.54 -26.54
N LEU A 140 14.77 -31.31 -27.76
CA LEU A 140 14.06 -32.32 -28.56
C LEU A 140 14.41 -32.27 -30.06
N ARG A 141 15.69 -32.12 -30.40
CA ARG A 141 16.18 -32.49 -31.73
C ARG A 141 17.56 -33.15 -31.67
N GLY A 142 17.56 -34.47 -31.87
CA GLY A 142 18.63 -35.18 -32.60
C GLY A 142 19.69 -35.90 -31.76
N ALA A 143 19.43 -37.17 -31.44
CA ALA A 143 20.31 -38.34 -31.68
C ALA A 143 19.61 -39.61 -31.18
#